data_AF-A0A1X7V0T0-F1
#
_entry.id   AF-A0A1X7V0T0-F1
#
_cell.length_a   1.000
_cell.length_b   1.000
_cell.length_c   1.000
_cell.angle_alpha   90.00
_cell.angle_beta   90.00
_cell.angle_gamma   90.00
#
_symmetry.space_group_name_H-M   'P 1'
#
loop_
_entity.id
_entity.type
_entity.pdbx_description
1 polymer ?
#
loop_
_entity_poly.entity_id
_entity_poly.type
_entity_poly.pdbx_seq_one_letter_code
_entity_poly.pdbx_strand_id
1 'polypeptide(L)' 'MFGVNHMLEVDRYSGLIVAHTIMPIKSNLMVYENIYRKALLDYGLWEQI' A
#
# COMPACT_ATOMS: atom_id res chain seq x y z
N MET A 1 7.14 6.98 -16.47
CA MET A 1 6.65 8.06 -15.58
C MET A 1 7.88 8.76 -15.02
N PHE A 2 8.23 9.94 -15.52
CA PHE A 2 9.46 10.63 -15.10
C PHE A 2 9.21 11.37 -13.77
N GLY A 3 9.94 11.03 -12.71
CA GLY A 3 9.88 11.74 -11.42
C GLY A 3 8.75 11.36 -10.47
N VAL A 4 8.03 10.25 -10.72
CA VAL A 4 6.96 9.75 -9.84
C VAL A 4 7.10 8.25 -9.63
N ASN A 5 7.02 7.83 -8.36
CA ASN A 5 7.06 6.45 -7.92
C ASN A 5 5.63 5.90 -7.86
N HIS A 6 5.41 4.76 -8.52
CA HIS A 6 4.19 3.98 -8.37
C HIS A 6 4.50 2.78 -7.47
N MET A 7 3.80 2.67 -6.34
CA MET A 7 3.91 1.53 -5.43
C MET A 7 2.61 0.74 -5.43
N LEU A 8 2.77 -0.58 -5.37
CA LEU A 8 1.70 -1.57 -5.40
C LEU A 8 1.86 -2.47 -4.19
N GLU A 9 0.76 -2.73 -3.51
CA GLU A 9 0.67 -3.74 -2.47
C GLU A 9 -0.12 -4.92 -2.99
N VAL A 10 0.49 -6.10 -2.82
CA VAL A 10 -0.06 -7.38 -3.26
C VAL A 10 -0.26 -8.24 -2.02
N ASP A 11 -1.47 -8.73 -1.83
CA ASP A 11 -1.75 -9.71 -0.79
C ASP A 11 -1.00 -11.00 -1.10
N ARG A 12 -0.20 -11.50 -0.15
CA ARG A 12 0.55 -12.74 -0.32
C ARG A 12 -0.31 -13.99 -0.16
N TYR A 13 -1.51 -13.88 0.39
CA TYR A 13 -2.42 -15.02 0.51
C TYR A 13 -3.15 -15.28 -0.81
N SER A 14 -3.82 -14.27 -1.36
CA SER A 14 -4.62 -14.39 -2.60
C SER A 14 -3.85 -14.04 -3.89
N GLY A 15 -2.71 -13.35 -3.79
CA GLY A 15 -1.97 -12.84 -4.96
C GLY A 15 -2.62 -11.64 -5.64
N LEU A 16 -3.69 -11.07 -5.06
CA LEU A 16 -4.41 -9.92 -5.61
C LEU A 16 -3.75 -8.60 -5.22
N ILE A 17 -3.87 -7.60 -6.09
CA ILE A 17 -3.46 -6.23 -5.80
C ILE A 17 -4.50 -5.62 -4.86
N VAL A 18 -4.08 -5.25 -3.65
CA VAL A 18 -4.95 -4.73 -2.59
C VAL A 18 -4.98 -3.21 -2.61
N ALA A 19 -3.83 -2.59 -2.88
CA ALA A 19 -3.69 -1.15 -2.87
C ALA A 19 -2.60 -0.69 -3.84
N HIS A 20 -2.73 0.55 -4.30
CA HIS A 20 -1.70 1.20 -5.11
C HIS A 20 -1.65 2.69 -4.77
N THR A 21 -0.47 3.30 -4.93
CA THR A 21 -0.32 4.74 -4.74
C THR A 21 0.75 5.30 -5.68
N ILE A 22 0.57 6.55 -6.07
CA ILE A 22 1.50 7.30 -6.92
C ILE A 22 1.99 8.50 -6.12
N MET A 23 3.31 8.61 -5.95
CA MET A 23 3.92 9.71 -5.20
C MET A 23 5.19 10.23 -5.88
N PRO A 24 5.43 11.55 -5.87
CA PRO A 24 6.62 12.14 -6.50
C PRO A 24 7.92 11.72 -5.79
N ILE A 25 7.89 11.63 -4.46
CA ILE A 25 9.03 11.23 -3.62
C ILE A 25 8.59 10.06 -2.75
N LYS A 26 9.40 9.01 -2.69
CA LYS A 26 9.16 7.85 -1.83
C LYS A 26 9.24 8.29 -0.36
N SER A 27 8.10 8.31 0.32
CA SER A 27 7.99 8.61 1.75
C SER A 27 7.31 7.46 2.48
N ASN A 28 7.96 6.94 3.52
CA ASN A 28 7.44 5.80 4.29
C ASN A 28 6.14 6.16 5.04
N LEU A 29 5.98 7.42 5.46
CA LEU A 29 4.74 7.90 6.08
C LEU A 29 3.58 7.87 5.08
N MET A 30 3.83 8.36 3.86
CA MET A 30 2.82 8.35 2.79
C MET A 30 2.46 6.93 2.35
N VAL A 31 3.42 6.01 2.37
CA VAL A 31 3.16 4.58 2.13
C VAL A 31 2.30 4.02 3.24
N TYR A 32 2.63 4.28 4.50
CA TYR A 32 1.82 3.79 5.62
C TYR A 32 0.38 4.32 5.57
N GLU A 33 0.18 5.62 5.35
CA GLU A 33 -1.16 6.21 5.33
C GLU A 33 -2.01 5.78 4.14
N ASN A 34 -1.43 5.78 2.92
CA ASN A 34 -2.22 5.59 1.70
C ASN A 34 -2.33 4.13 1.25
N ILE A 35 -1.39 3.28 1.69
CA ILE A 35 -1.36 1.85 1.35
C ILE A 35 -1.75 1.05 2.59
N TYR A 36 -0.85 0.97 3.58
CA TYR A 36 -0.97 0.02 4.70
C TYR A 36 -2.19 0.27 5.58
N ARG A 37 -2.39 1.52 6.02
CA ARG A 37 -3.53 1.90 6.89
C ARG A 37 -4.85 1.69 6.17
N LYS A 38 -4.90 2.01 4.87
CA LYS A 38 -6.10 1.81 4.06
C LYS A 38 -6.41 0.33 3.89
N ALA A 39 -5.40 -0.48 3.53
CA ALA A 39 -5.57 -1.93 3.44
C ALA A 39 -5.99 -2.55 4.78
N LEU A 40 -5.44 -2.07 5.90
CA LEU A 40 -5.77 -2.57 7.23
C LEU A 40 -7.21 -2.21 7.65
N LEU A 41 -7.69 -1.00 7.32
CA LEU A 41 -9.07 -0.58 7.56
C LEU A 41 -10.07 -1.29 6.63
N ASP A 42 -9.75 -1.43 5.35
CA ASP A 42 -10.65 -1.96 4.33
C ASP A 42 -10.79 -3.49 4.42
N TYR A 43 -9.70 -4.20 4.78
CA TYR A 43 -9.65 -5.67 4.80
C TYR A 43 -9.54 -6.26 6.21
N GLY A 44 -9.48 -5.43 7.25
CA GLY A 44 -9.50 -5.89 8.63
C GLY A 44 -8.23 -6.66 9.06
N LEU A 45 -7.07 -6.27 8.55
CA LEU A 45 -5.77 -6.92 8.82
C LEU A 45 -5.19 -6.52 10.21
N TRP A 46 -6.01 -6.55 11.25
CA TRP A 46 -5.67 -6.11 12.60
C TRP A 46 -4.80 -7.10 13.39
N GLU A 47 -4.76 -8.36 12.96
CA GLU A 47 -3.91 -9.40 13.53
C GLU A 47 -2.85 -9.82 12.52
N GLN A 48 -1.64 -9.30 12.71
CA GLN A 48 -0.44 -9.79 12.05
C GLN A 48 0.44 -10.41 13.13
N ILE A 49 0.51 -11.76 13.19
CA ILE A 49 1.43 -12.51 14.06
C ILE A 49 2.84 -12.45 13.47
#